data_AF-A0A376ZFX6-F1
#
_entry.id   AF-A0A376ZFX6-F1
#
_cell.length_a   1.000
_cell.length_b   1.000
_cell.length_c   1.000
_cell.angle_alpha   90.00
_cell.angle_beta   90.00
_cell.angle_gamma   90.00
#
_symmetry.space_group_name_H-M   'P 1'
#
loop_
_entity.id
_entity.type
_entity.pdbx_description
1 polymer ?
#
loop_
_entity_poly.entity_id
_entity_poly.type
_entity_poly.pdbx_seq_one_letter_code
_entity_poly.pdbx_strand_id
1 'polypeptide(L)'
;MFRRVLSGVLVRAFSALAETLDNQQEPEKLSIDAAVKGQTLPLKVSYTGKTSEEAQKTLAQYIQQVDEGVAKELNADLSMSMETRLADLQKSLAAQEAVAKEQKTLRIAQMTQALKVAQQSNIKLPQVQQVDQVSQDSMFMLGSEALSSMVENEATRPLTFSDQYYQTRQNLLEVQALEVAPDSVHAYRYVMKPTLPIRRDSPKKAITLVLAVLIGGMIGAGVVLGRNALRGYKAKAE
;
A
#
# COMPACT_ATOMS: atom_id res chain seq x y z
N MET A 1 -2.52 10.68 -3.32
CA MET A 1 -2.90 9.27 -3.53
C MET A 1 -2.64 8.43 -2.29
N PHE A 2 -1.41 8.43 -1.75
CA PHE A 2 -1.01 7.70 -0.53
C PHE A 2 -1.94 7.88 0.69
N ARG A 3 -2.33 9.12 1.00
CA ARG A 3 -3.21 9.41 2.16
C ARG A 3 -4.61 8.79 2.08
N ARG A 4 -5.12 8.51 0.86
CA ARG A 4 -6.42 7.83 0.67
C ARG A 4 -6.30 6.31 0.83
N VAL A 5 -5.17 5.73 0.42
CA VAL A 5 -4.89 4.29 0.56
C VAL A 5 -4.72 3.94 2.04
N LEU A 6 -3.93 4.74 2.77
CA LEU A 6 -3.69 4.57 4.21
C LEU A 6 -5.01 4.62 5.02
N SER A 7 -5.88 5.59 4.71
CA SER A 7 -7.20 5.67 5.35
C SER A 7 -8.11 4.50 5.02
N GLY A 8 -7.97 3.91 3.83
CA GLY A 8 -8.77 2.75 3.41
C GLY A 8 -8.38 1.47 4.14
N VAL A 9 -7.08 1.20 4.30
CA VAL A 9 -6.57 0.05 5.07
C VAL A 9 -7.01 0.15 6.53
N LEU A 10 -6.89 1.33 7.13
CA LEU A 10 -7.34 1.57 8.50
C LEU A 10 -8.83 1.33 8.68
N VAL A 11 -9.69 1.85 7.78
CA VAL A 11 -11.14 1.62 7.86
C VAL A 11 -11.47 0.13 7.83
N ARG A 12 -10.83 -0.63 6.93
CA ARG A 12 -11.04 -2.09 6.83
C ARG A 12 -10.62 -2.81 8.11
N ALA A 13 -9.46 -2.47 8.66
CA ALA A 13 -8.97 -3.08 9.90
C ALA A 13 -9.91 -2.76 11.08
N PHE A 14 -10.42 -1.54 11.18
CA PHE A 14 -11.42 -1.17 12.20
C PHE A 14 -12.77 -1.88 11.99
N SER A 15 -13.24 -2.00 10.75
CA SER A 15 -14.48 -2.73 10.44
C SER A 15 -14.35 -4.22 10.77
N ALA A 16 -13.22 -4.84 10.45
CA ALA A 16 -12.94 -6.23 10.82
C ALA A 16 -12.91 -6.40 12.34
N LEU A 17 -12.24 -5.48 13.06
CA LEU A 17 -12.26 -5.49 14.52
C LEU A 17 -13.68 -5.37 15.07
N ALA A 18 -14.50 -4.45 14.53
CA ALA A 18 -15.89 -4.28 14.95
C ALA A 18 -16.72 -5.57 14.74
N GLU A 19 -16.56 -6.28 13.62
CA GLU A 19 -17.22 -7.56 13.38
C GLU A 19 -16.75 -8.66 14.35
N THR A 20 -15.46 -8.69 14.71
CA THR A 20 -14.96 -9.65 15.70
C THR A 20 -15.49 -9.38 17.11
N LEU A 21 -15.68 -8.11 17.46
CA LEU A 21 -16.22 -7.67 18.76
C LEU A 21 -17.73 -7.96 18.88
N ASP A 22 -18.47 -7.85 17.78
CA ASP A 22 -19.90 -8.15 17.74
C ASP A 22 -20.19 -9.66 17.87
N ASN A 23 -19.25 -10.51 17.41
CA ASN A 23 -19.35 -11.97 17.47
C ASN A 23 -18.93 -12.60 18.83
N GLN A 24 -18.67 -11.80 19.86
CA GLN A 24 -18.28 -12.30 21.19
C GLN A 24 -19.49 -12.74 22.03
N GLN A 25 -19.24 -13.50 23.11
CA GLN A 25 -20.30 -13.91 24.06
C GLN A 25 -20.97 -12.70 24.72
N GLU A 26 -20.19 -11.67 25.06
CA GLU A 26 -20.70 -10.34 25.40
C GLU A 26 -20.39 -9.40 24.23
N PRO A 27 -21.37 -9.02 23.39
CA PRO A 27 -21.10 -8.25 22.19
C PRO A 27 -20.66 -6.83 22.53
N GLU A 28 -19.54 -6.41 21.96
CA GLU A 28 -18.98 -5.08 22.14
C GLU A 28 -19.21 -4.22 20.89
N LYS A 29 -19.77 -3.02 21.07
CA LYS A 29 -20.13 -2.15 19.95
C LYS A 29 -19.02 -1.15 19.66
N LEU A 30 -18.30 -1.39 18.57
CA LEU A 30 -17.33 -0.47 17.96
C LEU A 30 -17.89 0.02 16.60
N SER A 31 -17.83 1.32 16.32
CA SER A 31 -18.23 1.86 15.01
C SER A 31 -17.23 2.88 14.48
N ILE A 32 -17.13 2.96 13.15
CA ILE A 32 -16.31 3.89 12.41
C ILE A 32 -17.13 4.52 11.29
N ASP A 33 -17.34 5.83 11.35
CA ASP A 33 -18.19 6.57 10.42
C ASP A 33 -17.51 7.87 9.96
N ALA A 34 -17.93 8.41 8.82
CA ALA A 34 -17.54 9.75 8.43
C ALA A 34 -18.04 10.78 9.47
N ALA A 35 -17.14 11.63 9.98
CA ALA A 35 -17.52 12.65 10.95
C ALA A 35 -18.48 13.70 10.34
N VAL A 36 -18.38 13.93 9.04
CA VAL A 36 -19.24 14.84 8.27
C VAL A 36 -19.92 14.06 7.15
N LYS A 37 -21.25 14.13 7.07
CA LYS A 37 -22.04 13.46 6.02
C LYS A 37 -21.56 13.89 4.63
N GLY A 38 -21.25 12.92 3.78
CA GLY A 38 -20.78 13.15 2.41
C GLY A 38 -19.28 13.41 2.26
N GLN A 39 -18.50 13.41 3.35
CA GLN A 39 -17.04 13.50 3.30
C GLN A 39 -16.38 12.17 3.67
N THR A 40 -15.23 11.87 3.07
CA THR A 40 -14.47 10.64 3.36
C THR A 40 -13.57 10.76 4.59
N LEU A 41 -13.19 11.98 4.96
CA LEU A 41 -12.37 12.32 6.12
C LEU A 41 -12.88 13.64 6.71
N PRO A 42 -12.74 13.87 8.02
CA PRO A 42 -12.18 12.97 9.04
C PRO A 42 -13.16 11.86 9.45
N LEU A 43 -12.62 10.77 10.00
CA LEU A 43 -13.40 9.65 10.53
C LEU A 43 -13.66 9.84 12.01
N LYS A 44 -14.83 9.41 12.46
CA LYS A 44 -15.24 9.33 13.86
C LYS A 44 -15.31 7.87 14.27
N VAL A 45 -14.54 7.50 15.28
CA VAL A 45 -14.57 6.18 15.91
C VAL A 45 -15.31 6.30 17.24
N SER A 46 -16.22 5.37 17.52
CA SER A 46 -16.97 5.31 18.78
C SER A 46 -17.02 3.90 19.34
N TYR A 47 -16.96 3.79 20.66
CA TYR A 47 -17.02 2.54 21.41
C TYR A 47 -18.00 2.67 22.58
N THR A 48 -18.79 1.63 22.82
CA THR A 48 -19.75 1.56 23.94
C THR A 48 -19.25 0.58 25.00
N GLY A 49 -18.78 1.11 26.13
CA GLY A 49 -18.33 0.32 27.28
C GLY A 49 -19.27 0.39 28.49
N LYS A 50 -18.98 -0.43 29.52
CA LYS A 50 -19.78 -0.50 30.76
C LYS A 50 -19.63 0.74 31.64
N THR A 51 -18.42 1.29 31.70
CA THR A 51 -18.10 2.53 32.43
C THR A 51 -17.45 3.58 31.53
N SER A 52 -17.52 4.86 31.93
CA SER A 52 -16.95 5.97 31.14
C SER A 52 -15.43 5.87 30.99
N GLU A 53 -14.72 5.47 32.06
CA GLU A 53 -13.27 5.35 32.08
C GLU A 53 -12.80 4.13 31.26
N GLU A 54 -13.45 2.98 31.44
CA GLU A 54 -13.20 1.78 30.66
C GLU A 54 -13.45 2.04 29.16
N ALA A 55 -14.56 2.68 28.80
CA ALA A 55 -14.86 3.00 27.40
C ALA A 55 -13.77 3.87 26.76
N GLN A 56 -13.22 4.84 27.51
CA GLN A 56 -12.14 5.68 27.01
C GLN A 56 -10.84 4.89 26.83
N LYS A 57 -10.48 4.07 27.83
CA LYS A 57 -9.25 3.27 27.82
C LYS A 57 -9.29 2.21 26.73
N THR A 58 -10.38 1.45 26.65
CA THR A 58 -10.57 0.39 25.66
C THR A 58 -10.57 0.95 24.24
N LEU A 59 -11.23 2.10 24.00
CA LEU A 59 -11.18 2.75 22.69
C LEU A 59 -9.74 3.15 22.31
N ALA A 60 -8.95 3.69 23.24
CA ALA A 60 -7.55 4.02 22.98
C ALA A 60 -6.72 2.76 22.66
N GLN A 61 -6.95 1.67 23.40
CA GLN A 61 -6.28 0.38 23.18
C GLN A 61 -6.60 -0.21 21.81
N TYR A 62 -7.88 -0.22 21.40
CA TYR A 62 -8.26 -0.70 20.07
C TYR A 62 -7.69 0.15 18.94
N ILE A 63 -7.63 1.48 19.11
CA ILE A 63 -6.99 2.35 18.13
C ILE A 63 -5.51 2.01 18.00
N GLN A 64 -4.81 1.80 19.11
CA GLN A 64 -3.41 1.42 19.11
C GLN A 64 -3.19 0.03 18.49
N GLN A 65 -4.01 -0.96 18.85
CA GLN A 65 -3.91 -2.32 18.30
C GLN A 65 -4.10 -2.33 16.78
N VAL A 66 -5.07 -1.56 16.26
CA VAL A 66 -5.26 -1.44 14.82
C VAL A 66 -4.09 -0.73 14.16
N ASP A 67 -3.55 0.34 14.75
CA ASP A 67 -2.39 1.04 14.19
C ASP A 67 -1.14 0.15 14.14
N GLU A 68 -0.85 -0.59 15.21
CA GLU A 68 0.27 -1.54 15.25
C GLU A 68 0.09 -2.65 14.21
N GLY A 69 -1.13 -3.18 14.06
CA GLY A 69 -1.47 -4.18 13.06
C GLY A 69 -1.26 -3.66 11.63
N VAL A 70 -1.77 -2.46 11.33
CA VAL A 70 -1.65 -1.84 10.01
C VAL A 70 -0.20 -1.44 9.72
N ALA A 71 0.54 -0.90 10.71
CA ALA A 71 1.95 -0.58 10.55
C ALA A 71 2.78 -1.83 10.22
N LYS A 72 2.50 -2.95 10.89
CA LYS A 72 3.15 -4.23 10.61
C LYS A 72 2.85 -4.74 9.19
N GLU A 73 1.58 -4.68 8.76
CA GLU A 73 1.18 -5.07 7.40
C GLU A 73 1.86 -4.19 6.35
N LEU A 74 1.84 -2.87 6.53
CA LEU A 74 2.48 -1.92 5.61
C LEU A 74 4.00 -2.12 5.53
N ASN A 75 4.66 -2.38 6.65
CA ASN A 75 6.10 -2.65 6.67
C ASN A 75 6.43 -3.97 5.96
N ALA A 76 5.60 -5.01 6.12
CA ALA A 76 5.77 -6.28 5.42
C ALA A 76 5.56 -6.11 3.90
N ASP A 77 4.50 -5.42 3.49
CA ASP A 77 4.20 -5.12 2.09
C ASP A 77 5.29 -4.27 1.44
N LEU A 78 5.81 -3.27 2.17
CA LEU A 78 6.91 -2.43 1.68
C LEU A 78 8.19 -3.25 1.49
N SER A 79 8.53 -4.10 2.46
CA SER A 79 9.71 -4.98 2.37
C SER A 79 9.60 -5.93 1.18
N MET A 80 8.44 -6.57 0.99
CA MET A 80 8.18 -7.47 -0.13
C MET A 80 8.24 -6.72 -1.49
N SER A 81 7.70 -5.51 -1.53
CA SER A 81 7.75 -4.66 -2.72
C SER A 81 9.18 -4.22 -3.06
N MET A 82 9.99 -3.90 -2.03
CA MET A 82 11.40 -3.56 -2.20
C MET A 82 12.22 -4.75 -2.70
N GLU A 83 12.03 -5.93 -2.13
CA GLU A 83 12.70 -7.17 -2.58
C GLU A 83 12.37 -7.46 -4.05
N THR A 84 11.09 -7.37 -4.41
CA THR A 84 10.64 -7.56 -5.80
C THR A 84 11.28 -6.53 -6.72
N ARG A 85 11.28 -5.25 -6.32
CA ARG A 85 11.86 -4.17 -7.11
C ARG A 85 13.38 -4.35 -7.28
N LEU A 86 14.07 -4.79 -6.25
CA LEU A 86 15.50 -5.07 -6.28
C LEU A 86 15.82 -6.23 -7.23
N ALA A 87 15.05 -7.32 -7.15
CA ALA A 87 15.18 -8.46 -8.07
C ALA A 87 14.93 -8.06 -9.53
N ASP A 88 13.93 -7.21 -9.78
CA ASP A 88 13.63 -6.69 -11.12
C ASP A 88 14.74 -5.80 -11.67
N LEU A 89 15.28 -4.89 -10.86
CA LEU A 89 16.41 -4.03 -11.24
C LEU A 89 17.67 -4.87 -11.53
N GLN A 90 17.95 -5.89 -10.73
CA GLN A 90 19.05 -6.82 -10.98
C GLN A 90 18.88 -7.60 -12.29
N LYS A 91 17.69 -8.14 -12.54
CA LYS A 91 17.37 -8.82 -13.81
C LYS A 91 17.51 -7.87 -15.00
N SER A 92 17.06 -6.63 -14.87
CA SER A 92 17.19 -5.61 -15.91
C SER A 92 18.66 -5.31 -16.23
N LEU A 93 19.50 -5.13 -15.20
CA LEU A 93 20.94 -4.94 -15.39
C LEU A 93 21.59 -6.15 -16.09
N ALA A 94 21.27 -7.37 -15.66
CA ALA A 94 21.79 -8.59 -16.30
C ALA A 94 21.38 -8.70 -17.78
N ALA A 95 20.13 -8.34 -18.11
CA ALA A 95 19.67 -8.30 -19.50
C ALA A 95 20.41 -7.24 -20.32
N GLN A 96 20.61 -6.04 -19.76
CA GLN A 96 21.39 -4.97 -20.42
C GLN A 96 22.86 -5.37 -20.64
N GLU A 97 23.46 -6.11 -19.70
CA GLU A 97 24.80 -6.67 -19.86
C GLU A 97 24.87 -7.73 -20.95
N ALA A 98 23.85 -8.59 -21.05
CA ALA A 98 23.76 -9.56 -22.15
C ALA A 98 23.66 -8.86 -23.51
N VAL A 99 22.80 -7.85 -23.63
CA VAL A 99 22.68 -7.05 -24.86
C VAL A 99 23.99 -6.35 -25.21
N ALA A 100 24.69 -5.76 -24.22
CA ALA A 100 25.99 -5.13 -24.48
C ALA A 100 27.05 -6.14 -24.96
N LYS A 101 27.03 -7.38 -24.44
CA LYS A 101 27.91 -8.47 -24.91
C LYS A 101 27.57 -8.89 -26.34
N GLU A 102 26.30 -9.01 -26.68
CA GLU A 102 25.85 -9.31 -28.05
C GLU A 102 26.26 -8.21 -29.03
N GLN A 103 26.07 -6.94 -28.66
CA GLN A 103 26.51 -5.80 -29.47
C GLN A 103 28.02 -5.80 -29.70
N LYS A 104 28.82 -6.10 -28.65
CA LYS A 104 30.27 -6.26 -28.78
C LYS A 104 30.62 -7.42 -29.73
N THR A 105 29.94 -8.56 -29.60
CA THR A 105 30.18 -9.75 -30.44
C THR A 105 29.86 -9.45 -31.90
N LEU A 106 28.73 -8.78 -32.16
CA LEU A 106 28.34 -8.32 -33.49
C LEU A 106 29.38 -7.36 -34.08
N ARG A 107 29.86 -6.38 -33.29
CA ARG A 107 30.91 -5.44 -33.71
C ARG A 107 32.20 -6.17 -34.10
N ILE A 108 32.65 -7.15 -33.32
CA ILE A 108 33.83 -7.97 -33.65
C ILE A 108 33.62 -8.73 -34.96
N ALA A 109 32.43 -9.31 -35.17
CA ALA A 109 32.12 -10.03 -36.41
C ALA A 109 32.13 -9.09 -37.63
N GLN A 110 31.58 -7.88 -37.49
CA GLN A 110 31.59 -6.86 -38.53
C GLN A 110 33.01 -6.41 -38.89
N MET A 111 33.85 -6.15 -37.87
CA MET A 111 35.25 -5.75 -38.06
C MET A 111 36.08 -6.87 -38.70
N THR A 112 35.83 -8.13 -38.31
CA THR A 112 36.47 -9.31 -38.91
C THR A 112 36.09 -9.46 -40.39
N GLN A 113 34.82 -9.21 -40.73
CA GLN A 113 34.36 -9.23 -42.12
C GLN A 113 35.00 -8.09 -42.94
N ALA A 114 35.05 -6.87 -42.38
CA ALA A 114 35.70 -5.73 -43.01
C ALA A 114 37.21 -5.98 -43.22
N LEU A 115 37.88 -6.61 -42.26
CA LEU A 115 39.29 -6.99 -42.35
C LEU A 115 39.51 -7.93 -43.54
N LYS A 116 38.66 -8.94 -43.71
CA LYS A 116 38.74 -9.89 -44.82
C LYS A 116 38.59 -9.19 -46.17
N VAL A 117 37.63 -8.25 -46.30
CA VAL A 117 37.43 -7.45 -47.51
C VAL A 117 38.62 -6.54 -47.80
N ALA A 118 39.17 -5.87 -46.78
CA ALA A 118 40.34 -5.01 -46.91
C ALA A 118 41.58 -5.79 -47.38
N GLN A 119 41.81 -6.98 -46.82
CA GLN A 119 42.89 -7.90 -47.23
C GLN A 119 42.74 -8.34 -48.69
N GLN A 120 41.54 -8.76 -49.09
CA GLN A 120 41.26 -9.16 -50.48
C GLN A 120 41.40 -8.00 -51.48
N SER A 121 41.13 -6.78 -51.03
CA SER A 121 41.23 -5.56 -51.84
C SER A 121 42.62 -4.89 -51.78
N ASN A 122 43.59 -5.48 -51.08
CA ASN A 122 44.94 -4.93 -50.88
C ASN A 122 44.98 -3.53 -50.23
N ILE A 123 44.01 -3.19 -49.39
CA ILE A 123 43.96 -1.91 -48.67
C ILE A 123 44.65 -2.08 -47.32
N LYS A 124 45.91 -1.65 -47.22
CA LYS A 124 46.73 -1.78 -45.99
C LYS A 124 46.55 -0.61 -45.03
N LEU A 125 46.64 0.61 -45.57
CA LEU A 125 46.57 1.87 -44.84
C LEU A 125 45.18 2.50 -44.96
N PRO A 126 44.76 3.33 -43.99
CA PRO A 126 43.49 4.06 -44.06
C PRO A 126 43.41 4.93 -45.32
N GLN A 127 42.33 4.79 -46.08
CA GLN A 127 42.04 5.62 -47.27
C GLN A 127 41.04 6.77 -46.96
N VAL A 128 40.54 6.81 -45.72
CA VAL A 128 39.56 7.81 -45.26
C VAL A 128 40.29 9.02 -44.69
N GLN A 129 39.98 10.22 -45.20
CA GLN A 129 40.52 11.48 -44.67
C GLN A 129 39.70 12.05 -43.50
N GLN A 130 38.46 11.58 -43.33
CA GLN A 130 37.53 12.01 -42.27
C GLN A 130 36.84 10.80 -41.62
N VAL A 131 36.77 10.79 -40.29
CA VAL A 131 36.30 9.66 -39.48
C VAL A 131 34.76 9.50 -39.54
N ASP A 132 34.03 10.57 -39.82
CA ASP A 132 32.55 10.59 -39.85
C ASP A 132 31.93 9.79 -41.01
N GLN A 133 32.74 9.36 -41.99
CA GLN A 133 32.27 8.59 -43.15
C GLN A 133 32.33 7.08 -42.97
N VAL A 134 32.76 6.59 -41.80
CA VAL A 134 32.92 5.15 -41.56
C VAL A 134 31.60 4.54 -41.10
N SER A 135 30.74 4.21 -42.06
CA SER A 135 29.62 3.27 -41.88
C SER A 135 30.13 1.81 -41.87
N GLN A 136 29.27 0.88 -41.46
CA GLN A 136 29.58 -0.56 -41.44
C GLN A 136 30.06 -1.10 -42.80
N ASP A 137 29.49 -0.61 -43.91
CA ASP A 137 29.83 -1.05 -45.27
C ASP A 137 31.14 -0.46 -45.77
N SER A 138 31.56 0.67 -45.20
CA SER A 138 32.80 1.38 -45.56
C SER A 138 33.98 1.07 -44.64
N MET A 139 33.76 0.23 -43.62
CA MET A 139 34.74 -0.05 -42.56
C MET A 139 36.05 -0.65 -43.09
N PHE A 140 36.02 -1.34 -44.24
CA PHE A 140 37.22 -1.86 -44.91
C PHE A 140 38.20 -0.75 -45.37
N MET A 141 37.74 0.49 -45.54
CA MET A 141 38.59 1.63 -45.92
C MET A 141 39.52 2.09 -44.78
N LEU A 142 39.32 1.61 -43.55
CA LEU A 142 40.26 1.79 -42.43
C LEU A 142 41.60 1.05 -42.66
N GLY A 143 41.64 0.08 -43.57
CA GLY A 143 42.83 -0.71 -43.87
C GLY A 143 43.00 -1.94 -42.98
N SER A 144 43.70 -2.94 -43.52
CA SER A 144 43.84 -4.24 -42.87
C SER A 144 44.68 -4.20 -41.58
N GLU A 145 45.69 -3.33 -41.50
CA GLU A 145 46.56 -3.24 -40.30
C GLU A 145 45.81 -2.66 -39.10
N ALA A 146 45.05 -1.58 -39.31
CA ALA A 146 44.24 -0.99 -38.26
C ALA A 146 43.14 -1.96 -37.80
N LEU A 147 42.43 -2.60 -38.74
CA LEU A 147 41.36 -3.54 -38.42
C LEU A 147 41.88 -4.79 -37.68
N SER A 148 43.05 -5.33 -38.02
CA SER A 148 43.62 -6.47 -37.28
C SER A 148 43.95 -6.10 -35.85
N SER A 149 44.60 -4.94 -35.63
CA SER A 149 44.90 -4.47 -34.28
C SER A 149 43.63 -4.15 -33.49
N MET A 150 42.60 -3.59 -34.12
CA MET A 150 41.36 -3.34 -33.42
C MET A 150 40.63 -4.63 -33.05
N VAL A 151 40.58 -5.65 -33.91
CA VAL A 151 39.97 -6.95 -33.58
C VAL A 151 40.70 -7.63 -32.41
N GLU A 152 42.04 -7.60 -32.41
CA GLU A 152 42.85 -8.15 -31.32
C GLU A 152 42.60 -7.42 -29.99
N ASN A 153 42.49 -6.09 -30.01
CA ASN A 153 42.26 -5.28 -28.82
C ASN A 153 40.77 -5.18 -28.41
N GLU A 154 39.83 -5.50 -29.30
CA GLU A 154 38.39 -5.45 -28.96
C GLU A 154 38.06 -6.50 -27.89
N ALA A 155 38.77 -7.63 -27.86
CA ALA A 155 38.61 -8.65 -26.82
C ALA A 155 38.84 -8.08 -25.41
N THR A 156 39.88 -7.27 -25.22
CA THR A 156 40.24 -6.64 -23.93
C THR A 156 39.47 -5.35 -23.63
N ARG A 157 38.79 -4.78 -24.63
CA ARG A 157 38.00 -3.56 -24.46
C ARG A 157 36.81 -3.77 -23.49
N PRO A 158 36.58 -2.87 -22.52
CA PRO A 158 35.42 -2.93 -21.64
C PRO A 158 34.09 -2.86 -22.41
N LEU A 159 33.04 -3.41 -21.82
CA LEU A 159 31.68 -3.26 -22.35
C LEU A 159 31.26 -1.80 -22.29
N THR A 160 30.66 -1.32 -23.37
CA THR A 160 30.05 0.01 -23.43
C THR A 160 28.57 -0.11 -23.09
N PHE A 161 28.12 0.61 -22.08
CA PHE A 161 26.72 0.62 -21.65
C PHE A 161 26.03 1.93 -22.05
N SER A 162 24.71 1.89 -22.21
CA SER A 162 23.88 3.08 -22.42
C SER A 162 23.63 3.82 -21.11
N ASP A 163 23.16 5.07 -21.20
CA ASP A 163 22.79 5.88 -20.03
C ASP A 163 21.75 5.18 -19.13
N GLN A 164 20.86 4.39 -19.73
CA GLN A 164 19.83 3.63 -19.02
C GLN A 164 20.45 2.61 -18.04
N TYR A 165 21.63 2.05 -18.35
CA TYR A 165 22.32 1.13 -17.44
C TYR A 165 22.74 1.83 -16.16
N TYR A 166 23.36 3.00 -16.29
CA TYR A 166 23.79 3.78 -15.15
C TYR A 166 22.61 4.30 -14.32
N GLN A 167 21.50 4.69 -14.96
CA GLN A 167 20.26 5.02 -14.25
C GLN A 167 19.68 3.82 -13.49
N THR A 168 19.66 2.64 -14.11
CA THR A 168 19.17 1.41 -13.47
C THR A 168 20.07 1.02 -12.29
N ARG A 169 21.40 1.18 -12.44
CA ARG A 169 22.38 0.94 -11.39
C ARG A 169 22.22 1.92 -10.23
N GLN A 170 22.01 3.20 -10.52
CA GLN A 170 21.75 4.23 -9.52
C GLN A 170 20.48 3.89 -8.73
N ASN A 171 19.38 3.59 -9.41
CA ASN A 171 18.11 3.20 -8.77
C ASN A 171 18.28 1.97 -7.87
N LEU A 172 19.09 1.00 -8.27
CA LEU A 172 19.38 -0.18 -7.44
C LEU A 172 20.11 0.21 -6.15
N LEU A 173 21.10 1.09 -6.23
CA LEU A 173 21.84 1.56 -5.06
C LEU A 173 20.94 2.39 -4.13
N GLU A 174 20.05 3.22 -4.68
CA GLU A 174 19.08 3.99 -3.91
C GLU A 174 18.10 3.10 -3.15
N VAL A 175 17.57 2.05 -3.80
CA VAL A 175 16.67 1.09 -3.14
C VAL A 175 17.42 0.30 -2.05
N GLN A 176 18.70 -0.04 -2.27
CA GLN A 176 19.52 -0.73 -1.26
C GLN A 176 19.89 0.15 -0.07
N ALA A 177 20.08 1.45 -0.29
CA ALA A 177 20.41 2.42 0.75
C ALA A 177 19.19 2.88 1.56
N LEU A 178 17.97 2.53 1.12
CA LEU A 178 16.75 2.92 1.82
C LEU A 178 16.60 2.14 3.13
N GLU A 179 16.88 2.79 4.25
CA GLU A 179 16.56 2.29 5.58
C GLU A 179 15.08 2.55 5.89
N VAL A 180 14.28 1.49 5.89
CA VAL A 180 12.90 1.56 6.37
C VAL A 180 12.92 1.48 7.89
N ALA A 181 12.58 2.58 8.57
CA ALA A 181 12.39 2.58 10.02
C ALA A 181 10.95 2.12 10.34
N PRO A 182 10.74 0.84 10.73
CA PRO A 182 9.41 0.24 10.84
C PRO A 182 8.52 0.93 11.88
N ASP A 183 9.13 1.51 12.92
CA ASP A 183 8.42 2.12 14.05
C ASP A 183 7.91 3.54 13.78
N SER A 184 8.21 4.13 12.61
CA SER A 184 7.87 5.51 12.28
C SER A 184 6.60 5.66 11.44
N VAL A 185 6.01 4.55 10.98
CA VAL A 185 4.86 4.55 10.07
C VAL A 185 3.56 4.51 10.89
N HIS A 186 2.90 5.67 11.01
CA HIS A 186 1.57 5.76 11.62
C HIS A 186 0.47 5.84 10.56
N ALA A 187 -0.54 4.99 10.69
CA ALA A 187 -1.66 4.92 9.74
C ALA A 187 -2.69 6.05 9.96
N TYR A 188 -2.61 6.76 11.09
CA TYR A 188 -3.57 7.79 11.47
C TYR A 188 -2.93 8.99 12.16
N ARG A 189 -3.73 10.04 12.32
CA ARG A 189 -3.40 11.20 13.15
C ARG A 189 -4.63 11.61 13.94
N TYR A 190 -4.49 11.77 15.26
CA TYR A 190 -5.57 12.28 16.09
C TYR A 190 -5.95 13.70 15.68
N VAL A 191 -7.21 13.88 15.31
CA VAL A 191 -7.88 15.19 15.27
C VAL A 191 -8.42 15.52 16.66
N MET A 192 -8.91 14.51 17.37
CA MET A 192 -9.38 14.60 18.76
C MET A 192 -9.07 13.28 19.47
N LYS A 193 -8.54 13.36 20.71
CA LYS A 193 -8.30 12.18 21.55
C LYS A 193 -9.62 11.57 22.06
N PRO A 194 -9.66 10.28 22.42
CA PRO A 194 -10.82 9.67 23.08
C PRO A 194 -11.29 10.50 24.28
N THR A 195 -12.56 10.89 24.28
CA THR A 195 -13.16 11.75 25.31
C THR A 195 -13.76 10.93 26.44
N LEU A 196 -13.65 11.40 27.68
CA LEU A 196 -14.36 10.82 28.83
C LEU A 196 -15.83 11.27 28.82
N PRO A 197 -16.82 10.38 28.61
CA PRO A 197 -18.21 10.78 28.49
C PRO A 197 -18.81 11.16 29.86
N ILE A 198 -19.38 12.36 29.94
CA ILE A 198 -20.04 12.88 31.17
C ILE A 198 -21.46 12.33 31.32
N ARG A 199 -22.11 11.96 30.22
CA ARG A 199 -23.49 11.44 30.19
C ARG A 199 -23.49 10.03 29.62
N ARG A 200 -24.28 9.13 30.23
CA ARG A 200 -24.50 7.77 29.72
C ARG A 200 -25.31 7.81 28.43
N ASP A 201 -24.94 6.94 27.48
CA ASP A 201 -25.60 6.87 26.18
C ASP A 201 -26.98 6.18 26.27
N SER A 202 -27.07 5.09 27.03
CA SER A 202 -28.34 4.36 27.28
C SER A 202 -28.29 3.56 28.60
N PRO A 203 -29.44 3.29 29.23
CA PRO A 203 -30.77 3.83 28.94
C PRO A 203 -30.95 5.27 29.48
N LYS A 204 -31.71 6.10 28.76
CA LYS A 204 -31.98 7.49 29.17
C LYS A 204 -33.06 7.52 30.25
N LYS A 205 -32.70 7.96 31.47
CA LYS A 205 -33.58 8.01 32.65
C LYS A 205 -34.95 8.65 32.37
N ALA A 206 -34.99 9.72 31.58
CA ALA A 206 -36.23 10.41 31.22
C ALA A 206 -37.15 9.53 30.36
N ILE A 207 -36.61 8.88 29.33
CA ILE A 207 -37.39 8.02 28.43
C ILE A 207 -37.89 6.79 29.19
N THR A 208 -37.03 6.16 30.00
CA THR A 208 -37.43 5.00 30.81
C THR A 208 -38.54 5.33 31.79
N LEU A 209 -38.53 6.53 32.37
CA LEU A 209 -39.56 6.97 33.31
C LEU A 209 -40.89 7.22 32.61
N VAL A 210 -40.88 7.90 31.45
CA VAL A 210 -42.08 8.09 30.64
C VAL A 210 -42.67 6.76 30.20
N LEU A 211 -41.83 5.82 29.74
CA LEU A 211 -42.28 4.49 29.32
C LEU A 211 -42.89 3.71 30.48
N ALA A 212 -42.27 3.77 31.67
CA ALA A 212 -42.78 3.10 32.87
C ALA A 212 -44.15 3.66 33.30
N VAL A 213 -44.34 4.98 33.23
CA VAL A 213 -45.63 5.63 33.55
C VAL A 213 -46.71 5.23 32.54
N LEU A 214 -46.40 5.20 31.23
CA LEU A 214 -47.36 4.78 30.20
C LEU A 214 -47.80 3.33 30.39
N ILE A 215 -46.84 2.42 30.61
CA ILE A 215 -47.14 0.99 30.84
C ILE A 215 -47.93 0.82 32.14
N GLY A 216 -47.53 1.49 33.22
CA GLY A 216 -48.24 1.47 34.50
C GLY A 216 -49.67 1.99 34.39
N GLY A 217 -49.88 3.07 33.62
CA GLY A 217 -51.20 3.63 33.34
C GLY A 217 -52.11 2.68 32.56
N MET A 218 -51.57 2.02 31.52
CA MET A 218 -52.32 1.02 30.74
C MET A 218 -52.75 -0.18 31.60
N ILE A 219 -51.83 -0.73 32.40
CA ILE A 219 -52.14 -1.87 33.29
C ILE A 219 -53.17 -1.44 34.35
N GLY A 220 -53.00 -0.26 34.96
CA GLY A 220 -53.93 0.29 35.94
C GLY A 220 -55.34 0.48 35.37
N ALA A 221 -55.45 1.05 34.18
CA ALA A 221 -56.73 1.21 33.48
C ALA A 221 -57.38 -0.15 33.17
N GLY A 222 -56.60 -1.12 32.70
CA GLY A 222 -57.08 -2.49 32.44
C GLY A 222 -57.66 -3.18 33.68
N VAL A 223 -57.00 -3.05 34.84
CA VAL A 223 -57.49 -3.61 36.11
C VAL A 223 -58.80 -2.96 36.55
N VAL A 224 -58.91 -1.63 36.45
CA VAL A 224 -60.13 -0.90 36.83
C VAL A 224 -61.30 -1.28 35.91
N LEU A 225 -61.07 -1.29 34.60
CA LEU A 225 -62.10 -1.67 33.62
C LEU A 225 -62.53 -3.13 33.78
N GLY A 226 -61.58 -4.06 33.97
CA GLY A 226 -61.89 -5.47 34.22
C GLY A 226 -62.68 -5.68 35.52
N ARG A 227 -62.31 -4.98 36.60
CA ARG A 227 -63.06 -5.03 37.87
C ARG A 227 -64.45 -4.44 37.73
N ASN A 228 -64.61 -3.36 36.96
CA ASN A 228 -65.90 -2.73 36.72
C ASN A 228 -66.81 -3.61 35.85
N ALA A 229 -66.27 -4.22 34.79
CA ALA A 229 -67.01 -5.14 33.93
C ALA A 229 -67.54 -6.35 34.71
N LEU A 230 -66.71 -6.96 35.57
CA LEU A 230 -67.12 -8.08 36.42
C LEU A 230 -68.20 -7.70 37.46
N ARG A 231 -68.17 -6.46 37.98
CA ARG A 231 -69.24 -5.94 38.85
C ARG A 231 -70.54 -5.68 38.08
N GLY A 232 -70.44 -5.10 36.89
CA GLY A 232 -71.59 -4.89 36.00
C GLY A 232 -72.25 -6.19 35.53
N TYR A 233 -71.47 -7.27 35.39
CA TYR A 233 -72.01 -8.59 35.05
C TYR A 233 -72.75 -9.24 36.23
N LYS A 234 -72.23 -9.11 37.47
CA LYS A 234 -72.91 -9.63 38.67
C LYS A 234 -74.22 -8.90 38.98
N ALA A 235 -74.30 -7.59 38.72
CA ALA A 235 -75.53 -6.81 38.93
C ALA A 235 -76.62 -7.05 37.86
N LYS A 236 -76.32 -7.81 36.80
CA LYS A 236 -77.27 -8.21 35.75
C LYS A 236 -77.73 -9.68 35.87
N ALA A 237 -77.17 -10.41 36.83
CA ALA A 237 -77.46 -11.82 37.08
C ALA A 237 -78.29 -12.05 38.36
N GLU A 238 -78.80 -10.96 38.96
CA GLU A 238 -79.79 -10.93 40.04
C GLU A 238 -81.06 -10.28 39.48
#